data_AF-A0A240EHC7-F1
#
_entry.id   AF-A0A240EHC7-F1
#
_cell.length_a   1.000
_cell.length_b   1.000
_cell.length_c   1.000
_cell.angle_alpha   90.00
_cell.angle_beta   90.00
_cell.angle_gamma   90.00
#
_symmetry.space_group_name_H-M   'P 1'
#
loop_
_entity.id
_entity.type
_entity.pdbx_description
1 polymer ?
#
loop_
_entity_poly.entity_id
_entity_poly.type
_entity_poly.pdbx_seq_one_letter_code
_entity_poly.pdbx_strand_id
1 'polypeptide(L)'
;MANLFEMRDADKLKQAVKEAKEENKTCVLSLNSKENSSLYFIKGKSVSKEEFILKSGLEHMLDGQSQVTCTRCGAKASPDNYKQPCWAQPCEGIFF
;
A
#
# COMPACT_ATOMS: atom_id res chain seq x y z
N MET A 1 1.47 -18.51 -10.81
CA MET A 1 0.06 -18.72 -10.43
C MET A 1 -0.10 -18.24 -9.01
N ALA A 2 -0.86 -17.17 -8.76
CA ALA A 2 -1.09 -16.63 -7.42
C ALA A 2 -2.25 -17.40 -6.77
N ASN A 3 -1.99 -18.11 -5.68
CA ASN A 3 -3.02 -18.82 -4.91
C ASN A 3 -3.69 -17.84 -3.93
N LEU A 4 -4.99 -17.63 -4.11
CA LEU A 4 -5.84 -16.81 -3.25
C LEU A 4 -6.35 -17.70 -2.10
N PHE A 5 -5.80 -17.57 -0.90
CA PHE A 5 -6.30 -18.28 0.28
C PHE A 5 -7.34 -17.41 1.00
N GLU A 6 -8.61 -17.82 0.96
CA GLU A 6 -9.66 -17.25 1.82
C GLU A 6 -9.50 -17.81 3.24
N MET A 7 -8.99 -17.00 4.18
CA MET A 7 -8.73 -17.44 5.56
C MET A 7 -9.90 -17.07 6.47
N ARG A 8 -10.70 -18.07 6.88
CA ARG A 8 -11.81 -17.94 7.85
C ARG A 8 -11.39 -17.99 9.33
N ASP A 9 -10.10 -18.12 9.61
CA ASP A 9 -9.56 -18.35 10.96
C ASP A 9 -8.80 -17.12 11.47
N ALA A 10 -9.34 -16.45 12.49
CA ALA A 10 -8.70 -15.31 13.15
C ALA A 10 -7.29 -15.63 13.70
N ASP A 11 -7.03 -16.90 14.07
CA ASP A 11 -5.72 -17.35 14.52
C ASP A 11 -4.68 -17.40 13.40
N LYS A 12 -5.05 -17.87 12.21
CA LYS A 12 -4.11 -17.89 11.08
C LYS A 12 -3.80 -16.47 10.60
N LEU A 13 -4.78 -15.56 10.69
CA LEU A 13 -4.54 -14.15 10.43
C LEU A 13 -3.53 -13.55 11.43
N LYS A 14 -3.70 -13.81 12.72
CA LYS A 14 -2.75 -13.34 13.74
C LYS A 14 -1.35 -13.87 13.47
N GLN A 15 -1.23 -15.13 13.07
CA GLN A 15 0.03 -15.74 12.69
C GLN A 15 0.63 -15.07 11.43
N ALA A 16 -0.16 -14.86 10.38
CA ALA A 16 0.30 -14.18 9.17
C ALA A 16 0.72 -12.72 9.44
N VAL A 17 0.02 -12.00 10.33
CA VAL A 17 0.41 -10.66 10.78
C VAL A 17 1.73 -10.70 11.55
N LYS A 18 1.90 -11.70 12.43
CA LYS A 18 3.13 -11.87 13.20
C LYS A 18 4.31 -12.17 12.28
N GLU A 19 4.16 -13.12 11.37
CA GLU A 19 5.17 -13.45 10.34
C GLU A 19 5.51 -12.25 9.47
N ALA A 20 4.50 -11.49 9.02
CA ALA A 20 4.74 -10.30 8.21
C ALA A 20 5.62 -9.28 8.94
N LYS A 21 5.37 -9.07 10.24
CA LYS A 21 6.14 -8.15 11.10
C LYS A 21 7.54 -8.67 11.40
N GLU A 22 7.67 -9.93 11.83
CA GLU A 22 8.95 -10.50 12.27
C GLU A 22 9.91 -10.74 11.10
N GLU A 23 9.40 -11.17 9.94
CA GLU A 23 10.20 -11.46 8.76
C GLU A 23 10.36 -10.26 7.81
N ASN A 24 9.89 -9.06 8.22
CA ASN A 24 9.93 -7.85 7.40
C ASN A 24 9.36 -8.04 5.99
N LYS A 25 8.23 -8.74 5.86
CA LYS A 25 7.60 -9.03 4.56
C LYS A 25 6.83 -7.83 4.02
N THR A 26 6.71 -7.76 2.69
CA THR A 26 5.81 -6.85 1.98
C THR A 26 4.66 -7.68 1.40
N CYS A 27 3.46 -7.54 1.94
CA CYS A 27 2.31 -8.38 1.58
C CYS A 27 0.97 -7.71 1.89
N VAL A 28 -0.10 -8.29 1.34
CA VAL A 28 -1.49 -7.93 1.63
C VAL A 28 -2.16 -9.12 2.31
N LEU A 29 -2.79 -8.89 3.45
CA LEU A 29 -3.56 -9.90 4.19
C LEU A 29 -5.04 -9.54 4.13
N SER A 30 -5.83 -10.30 3.39
CA SER A 30 -7.28 -10.10 3.28
C SER A 30 -7.99 -10.63 4.53
N LEU A 31 -8.71 -9.77 5.27
CA LEU A 31 -9.35 -10.11 6.55
C LEU A 31 -10.74 -10.75 6.38
N ASN A 32 -11.48 -10.38 5.33
CA ASN A 32 -12.72 -11.03 4.91
C ASN A 32 -13.23 -10.42 3.60
N SER A 33 -13.64 -11.27 2.65
CA SER A 33 -14.14 -10.86 1.33
C SER A 33 -15.46 -10.06 1.38
N LYS A 34 -16.21 -10.10 2.49
CA LYS A 34 -17.50 -9.39 2.63
C LYS A 34 -17.38 -7.91 3.02
N GLU A 35 -16.30 -7.52 3.69
CA GLU A 35 -16.12 -6.14 4.21
C GLU A 35 -14.95 -5.39 3.57
N ASN A 36 -14.32 -5.95 2.53
CA ASN A 36 -13.17 -5.34 1.84
C ASN A 36 -12.05 -4.89 2.81
N SER A 37 -11.96 -5.52 3.97
CA SER A 37 -10.98 -5.17 4.99
C SER A 37 -9.71 -5.96 4.70
N SER A 38 -8.65 -5.28 4.27
CA SER A 38 -7.33 -5.85 3.99
C SER A 38 -6.29 -5.10 4.81
N LEU A 39 -5.32 -5.83 5.36
CA LEU A 39 -4.14 -5.24 5.99
C LEU A 39 -3.00 -5.21 4.98
N TYR A 40 -2.37 -4.04 4.86
CA TYR A 40 -1.25 -3.84 3.96
C TYR A 40 0.04 -3.72 4.76
N PHE A 41 1.08 -4.45 4.35
CA PHE A 41 2.38 -4.45 5.01
C PHE A 41 3.49 -4.12 4.02
N ILE A 42 4.41 -3.25 4.42
CA ILE A 42 5.67 -2.98 3.71
C ILE A 42 6.81 -3.18 4.69
N LYS A 43 7.74 -4.09 4.36
CA LYS A 43 8.90 -4.40 5.23
C LYS A 43 8.47 -4.62 6.69
N GLY A 44 7.38 -5.36 6.90
CA GLY A 44 6.79 -5.65 8.21
C GLY A 44 6.07 -4.51 8.91
N LYS A 45 6.02 -3.30 8.34
CA LYS A 45 5.21 -2.19 8.86
C LYS A 45 3.82 -2.21 8.25
N SER A 46 2.79 -2.11 9.09
CA SER A 46 1.42 -1.91 8.62
C SER A 46 1.29 -0.49 8.07
N VAL A 47 0.74 -0.37 6.87
CA VAL A 47 0.54 0.88 6.14
C VAL A 47 -0.90 0.95 5.62
N SER A 48 -1.34 2.12 5.18
CA SER A 48 -2.63 2.24 4.49
C SER A 48 -2.60 1.58 3.11
N LYS A 49 -3.77 1.35 2.52
CA LYS A 49 -3.91 0.83 1.15
C LYS A 49 -3.16 1.72 0.16
N GLU A 50 -3.31 3.02 0.31
CA GLU A 50 -2.77 4.03 -0.58
C GLU A 50 -1.24 4.08 -0.49
N GLU A 51 -0.68 4.05 0.72
CA GLU A 51 0.78 3.97 0.90
C GLU A 51 1.36 2.66 0.35
N PHE A 52 0.66 1.54 0.54
CA PHE A 52 1.04 0.26 -0.06
C PHE A 52 1.10 0.32 -1.57
N ILE A 53 0.08 0.91 -2.19
CA ILE A 53 -0.01 1.04 -3.64
C ILE A 53 1.13 1.90 -4.20
N LEU A 54 1.42 3.06 -3.59
CA LEU A 54 2.52 3.93 -4.04
C LEU A 54 3.87 3.22 -3.98
N LYS A 55 4.18 2.62 -2.83
CA LYS A 55 5.50 2.03 -2.60
C LYS A 55 5.69 0.71 -3.34
N SER A 56 4.61 0.06 -3.75
CA SER A 56 4.65 -1.19 -4.55
C SER A 56 4.60 -0.94 -6.05
N GLY A 57 4.44 0.30 -6.52
CA GLY A 57 4.38 0.63 -7.94
C GLY A 57 3.05 0.22 -8.60
N LEU A 58 1.97 0.17 -7.82
CA LEU A 58 0.64 -0.24 -8.27
C LEU A 58 -0.28 0.96 -8.49
N GLU A 59 0.26 2.14 -8.79
CA GLU A 59 -0.49 3.41 -8.72
C GLU A 59 -1.74 3.45 -9.59
N HIS A 60 -1.75 2.69 -10.69
CA HIS A 60 -2.91 2.48 -11.56
C HIS A 60 -4.13 1.86 -10.85
N MET A 61 -3.97 1.30 -9.64
CA MET A 61 -5.05 0.74 -8.83
C MET A 61 -5.75 1.79 -7.94
N LEU A 62 -5.22 3.00 -7.86
CA LEU A 62 -5.86 4.10 -7.14
C LEU A 62 -6.86 4.79 -8.04
N ASP A 63 -8.00 5.18 -7.48
CA ASP A 63 -8.99 5.97 -8.21
C ASP A 63 -8.35 7.27 -8.69
N GLY A 64 -8.68 7.71 -9.91
CA GLY A 64 -8.14 8.95 -10.50
C GLY A 64 -8.46 10.23 -9.72
N GLN A 65 -9.33 10.15 -8.71
CA GLN A 65 -9.62 11.23 -7.75
C GLN A 65 -8.61 11.31 -6.60
N SER A 66 -7.81 10.25 -6.38
CA SER A 66 -6.80 10.21 -5.34
C SER A 66 -5.70 11.23 -5.67
N GLN A 67 -5.35 12.09 -4.71
CA GLN A 67 -4.32 13.10 -4.90
C GLN A 67 -3.08 12.76 -4.09
N VAL A 68 -1.94 12.66 -4.77
CA VAL A 68 -0.65 12.54 -4.12
C VAL A 68 -0.06 13.93 -3.96
N THR A 69 0.34 14.27 -2.75
CA THR A 69 1.07 15.50 -2.48
C THR A 69 2.56 15.19 -2.41
N CYS A 70 3.37 15.87 -3.22
CA CYS A 70 4.81 15.73 -3.11
C CYS A 70 5.30 16.38 -1.82
N THR A 71 6.03 15.61 -1.01
CA THR A 71 6.59 16.07 0.28
C THR A 71 7.60 17.20 0.15
N ARG A 72 8.18 17.40 -1.04
CA ARG A 72 9.22 18.42 -1.29
C ARG A 72 8.66 19.75 -1.74
N CYS A 73 7.83 19.76 -2.77
CA CYS A 73 7.29 20.99 -3.37
C CYS A 73 5.83 21.28 -2.99
N GLY A 74 5.16 20.35 -2.29
CA GLY A 74 3.75 20.47 -1.95
C GLY A 74 2.80 20.36 -3.15
N ALA A 75 3.31 20.12 -4.36
CA ALA A 75 2.48 19.99 -5.55
C ALA A 75 1.58 18.76 -5.43
N LYS A 76 0.31 18.93 -5.80
CA LYS A 76 -0.66 17.85 -5.89
C LYS A 76 -0.65 17.30 -7.31
N ALA A 77 -0.54 15.99 -7.44
CA ALA A 77 -0.56 15.29 -8.70
C ALA A 77 -1.38 14.01 -8.59
N SER A 78 -1.80 13.48 -9.74
CA SER A 78 -2.41 12.16 -9.82
C SER A 78 -1.39 11.06 -9.46
N PRO A 79 -1.83 9.88 -8.97
CA PRO A 79 -0.95 8.81 -8.55
C PRO A 79 -0.05 8.27 -9.67
N ASP A 80 -0.46 8.38 -10.92
CA ASP A 80 0.36 7.99 -12.07
C ASP A 80 1.47 9.00 -12.40
N ASN A 81 1.37 10.24 -11.92
CA ASN A 81 2.22 11.35 -12.37
C ASN A 81 2.96 12.08 -11.23
N TYR A 82 2.82 11.68 -9.96
CA TYR A 82 3.50 12.35 -8.84
C TYR A 82 5.02 12.17 -8.83
N LYS A 83 5.54 11.13 -9.52
CA LYS A 83 6.98 10.89 -9.65
C LYS A 83 7.68 11.89 -10.58
N GLN A 84 6.91 12.77 -11.24
CA GLN A 84 7.49 13.86 -12.02
C GLN A 84 8.45 14.65 -11.14
N PRO A 85 9.70 14.84 -11.60
CA PRO A 85 10.71 15.45 -10.77
C PRO A 85 10.34 16.90 -10.50
N CYS A 86 10.21 17.25 -9.22
CA CYS A 86 10.30 18.65 -8.81
C CYS A 86 11.79 18.97 -8.67
N TRP A 87 12.27 20.04 -9.33
CA TRP A 87 13.63 20.55 -9.13
C TRP A 87 14.73 19.48 -9.31
N ALA A 88 14.61 18.66 -10.36
CA ALA A 88 15.59 17.65 -10.79
C ALA A 88 15.79 16.43 -9.86
N GLN A 89 14.94 16.22 -8.86
CA GLN A 89 14.94 14.99 -8.05
C GLN A 89 13.57 14.29 -8.06
N PRO A 90 13.54 12.95 -7.93
CA PRO A 90 12.27 12.23 -7.84
C PRO A 90 11.48 12.68 -6.61
N CYS A 91 10.20 12.98 -6.80
CA CYS A 91 9.29 13.32 -5.71
C CYS A 91 8.91 12.06 -4.92
N GLU A 92 8.96 12.16 -3.59
CA GLU A 92 8.32 11.19 -2.70
C GLU A 92 6.94 11.72 -2.35
N GLY A 93 5.91 11.00 -2.79
CA GLY A 93 4.52 11.36 -2.63
C GLY A 93 3.90 10.77 -1.37
N ILE A 94 3.05 11.54 -0.72
CA ILE A 94 2.17 11.07 0.36
C ILE A 94 0.72 11.34 0.01
N PHE A 95 -0.17 10.45 0.42
CA PHE A 95 -1.61 10.68 0.39
C PHE A 95 -2.04 11.43 1.66
N PHE A 96 -2.87 12.46 1.49
CA PHE A 96 -3.54 13.19 2.56
C PHE A 96 -5.04 12.97 2.48
#